data_AF-A0A1Y1MZ73-F1
#
_entry.id   AF-A0A1Y1MZ73-F1
#
_cell.length_a   1.000
_cell.length_b   1.000
_cell.length_c   1.000
_cell.angle_alpha   90.00
_cell.angle_beta   90.00
_cell.angle_gamma   90.00
#
_symmetry.space_group_name_H-M   'P 1'
#
loop_
_entity.id
_entity.type
_entity.pdbx_description
1 polymer ?
#
loop_
_entity_poly.entity_id
_entity_poly.type
_entity_poly.pdbx_seq_one_letter_code
_entity_poly.pdbx_strand_id
1 'polypeptide(L)'
;MGHLDLDAQLQTALDAKCYKVVECIYEKQGKFANILECYLNDKVRHVEVFSYIRKYISDEERCIRQQFMANFKTLVDVDSKRTADVVIENYSKLAEQLCCILETDSELLYKFLSQIIYTDVKLSPKTTEEYLRLLCMKNPSAVYSYVKLNLCRVEEALKITQKYQMHSSVAWLLEQSGDFEQALNLLLRHNMIDSALEVCIRGSEHLDAKETQKLWLELLKHPTVVENISMRELLHSAAPHVPPAQLLELVTDANLGDIKVLVEGMLSDCEHDIQLLNSTFKILSCDLHHGKL
;
A
#
# COMPACT_ATOMS: atom_id res chain seq x y z
N MET A 1 -34.83 -56.06 -6.66
CA MET A 1 -34.24 -55.21 -7.71
C MET A 1 -32.84 -54.84 -7.24
N GLY A 2 -31.85 -55.04 -8.10
CA GLY A 2 -30.47 -55.37 -7.72
C GLY A 2 -29.80 -54.41 -6.76
N HIS A 3 -29.24 -54.97 -5.69
CA HIS A 3 -28.13 -54.38 -4.95
C HIS A 3 -26.97 -54.20 -5.94
N LEU A 4 -26.97 -53.09 -6.67
CA LEU A 4 -25.74 -52.59 -7.26
C LEU A 4 -24.85 -52.23 -6.07
N ASP A 5 -23.73 -52.93 -5.98
CA ASP A 5 -22.69 -52.64 -5.01
C ASP A 5 -22.22 -51.21 -5.25
N LEU A 6 -22.78 -50.28 -4.46
CA LEU A 6 -22.52 -48.85 -4.58
C LEU A 6 -21.02 -48.56 -4.41
N ASP A 7 -20.29 -49.43 -3.70
CA ASP A 7 -18.85 -49.29 -3.51
C ASP A 7 -18.07 -49.72 -4.78
N ALA A 8 -18.50 -50.77 -5.49
CA ALA A 8 -17.96 -51.12 -6.80
C ALA A 8 -18.25 -50.05 -7.87
N GLN A 9 -19.45 -49.46 -7.83
CA GLN A 9 -19.80 -48.33 -8.70
C GLN A 9 -19.00 -47.08 -8.39
N LEU A 10 -18.72 -46.82 -7.11
CA LEU A 10 -17.88 -45.72 -6.66
C LEU A 10 -16.45 -45.87 -7.22
N GLN A 11 -15.85 -47.05 -7.07
CA GLN A 11 -14.50 -47.29 -7.59
C GLN A 11 -14.43 -47.14 -9.10
N THR A 12 -15.39 -47.73 -9.82
CA THR A 12 -15.47 -47.58 -11.29
C THR A 12 -15.61 -46.11 -11.71
N ALA A 13 -16.41 -45.33 -10.98
CA ALA A 13 -16.62 -43.91 -11.26
C ALA A 13 -15.39 -43.05 -10.92
N LEU A 14 -14.63 -43.40 -9.88
CA LEU A 14 -13.35 -42.77 -9.54
C LEU A 14 -12.29 -43.06 -10.61
N ASP A 15 -12.17 -44.31 -11.04
CA ASP A 15 -11.26 -44.73 -12.11
C ASP A 15 -11.57 -44.04 -13.43
N ALA A 16 -12.86 -43.90 -13.75
CA ALA A 16 -13.33 -43.20 -14.94
C ALA A 16 -13.30 -41.66 -14.81
N LYS A 17 -12.94 -41.10 -13.64
CA LYS A 17 -12.95 -39.66 -13.33
C LYS A 17 -14.32 -38.99 -13.55
N CYS A 18 -15.40 -39.75 -13.35
CA CYS A 18 -16.78 -39.29 -13.51
C CYS A 18 -17.30 -38.66 -12.21
N TYR A 19 -16.76 -37.50 -11.83
CA TYR A 19 -16.99 -36.92 -10.51
C TYR A 19 -18.44 -36.51 -10.18
N LYS A 20 -19.30 -36.29 -11.18
CA LYS A 20 -20.76 -36.09 -10.97
C LYS A 20 -21.46 -37.36 -10.47
N VAL A 21 -21.03 -38.52 -10.95
CA VAL A 21 -21.59 -39.81 -10.54
C VAL A 21 -21.09 -40.16 -9.14
N VAL A 22 -19.80 -39.89 -8.88
CA VAL A 22 -19.18 -40.03 -7.55
C VAL A 22 -19.93 -39.21 -6.50
N GLU A 23 -20.23 -37.94 -6.80
CA GLU A 23 -21.04 -37.08 -5.94
C GLU A 23 -22.43 -37.67 -5.65
N CYS A 24 -23.16 -38.12 -6.67
CA CYS A 24 -24.48 -38.72 -6.48
C CYS A 24 -24.42 -39.99 -5.61
N ILE A 25 -23.35 -40.79 -5.74
CA ILE A 25 -23.13 -41.96 -4.89
C ILE A 25 -22.83 -41.53 -3.46
N TYR A 26 -21.98 -40.51 -3.25
CA TYR A 26 -21.70 -39.98 -1.90
C TYR A 26 -22.94 -39.39 -1.23
N GLU A 27 -23.79 -38.66 -1.97
CA GLU A 27 -25.06 -38.16 -1.44
C GLU A 27 -25.98 -39.31 -1.00
N LYS A 28 -26.07 -40.39 -1.79
CA LYS A 28 -26.88 -41.57 -1.44
C LYS A 28 -26.32 -42.34 -0.25
N GLN A 29 -25.00 -42.35 -0.07
CA GLN A 29 -24.33 -43.03 1.05
C GLN A 29 -24.24 -42.16 2.32
N GLY A 30 -24.65 -40.88 2.28
CA GLY A 30 -24.48 -39.95 3.39
C GLY A 30 -23.01 -39.61 3.71
N LYS A 31 -22.08 -39.93 2.79
CA LYS A 31 -20.64 -39.70 2.96
C LYS A 31 -20.27 -38.32 2.42
N PHE A 32 -20.69 -37.27 3.11
CA PHE A 32 -20.54 -35.91 2.61
C PHE A 32 -19.10 -35.40 2.57
N ALA A 33 -18.20 -35.97 3.36
CA ALA A 33 -16.81 -35.52 3.55
C ALA A 33 -15.99 -35.39 2.25
N ASN A 34 -16.32 -36.19 1.22
CA ASN A 34 -15.56 -36.26 -0.03
C ASN A 34 -16.22 -35.50 -1.18
N ILE A 35 -17.38 -34.87 -0.95
CA ILE A 35 -18.12 -34.21 -2.03
C ILE A 35 -17.35 -32.99 -2.53
N LEU A 36 -16.79 -32.18 -1.64
CA LEU A 36 -16.04 -30.98 -2.04
C LEU A 36 -14.80 -31.34 -2.89
N GLU A 37 -14.12 -32.45 -2.59
CA GLU A 37 -13.02 -32.96 -3.42
C GLU A 37 -13.49 -33.35 -4.84
N CYS A 38 -14.71 -33.86 -4.99
CA CYS A 38 -15.27 -34.18 -6.31
C CYS A 38 -15.43 -32.93 -7.18
N TYR A 39 -15.78 -31.79 -6.58
CA TYR A 39 -15.83 -30.50 -7.29
C TYR A 39 -14.43 -29.98 -7.61
N LEU A 40 -13.48 -30.10 -6.70
CA LEU A 40 -12.11 -29.61 -6.89
C LEU A 40 -11.31 -30.42 -7.93
N ASN A 41 -11.58 -31.73 -8.03
CA ASN A 41 -10.93 -32.58 -9.03
C ASN A 41 -11.48 -32.37 -10.45
N ASP A 42 -12.65 -31.73 -10.58
CA ASP A 42 -13.28 -31.41 -11.86
C ASP A 42 -13.10 -29.93 -12.21
N LYS A 43 -12.12 -29.65 -13.08
CA LYS A 43 -11.76 -28.29 -13.51
C LYS A 43 -12.94 -27.48 -14.06
N VAL A 44 -13.91 -28.14 -14.70
CA VAL A 44 -15.08 -27.44 -15.26
C VAL A 44 -16.01 -26.95 -14.15
N ARG A 45 -16.03 -27.64 -13.01
CA ARG A 45 -16.91 -27.37 -11.87
C ARG A 45 -16.26 -26.56 -10.75
N HIS A 46 -15.05 -26.07 -10.95
CA HIS A 46 -14.35 -25.19 -10.01
C HIS A 46 -15.16 -23.96 -9.61
N VAL A 47 -15.97 -23.41 -10.50
CA VAL A 47 -16.88 -22.29 -10.19
C VAL A 47 -18.00 -22.72 -9.24
N GLU A 48 -18.51 -23.94 -9.42
CA GLU A 48 -19.66 -24.49 -8.67
C GLU A 48 -19.29 -24.86 -7.22
N VAL A 49 -18.01 -25.12 -6.93
CA VAL A 49 -17.55 -25.48 -5.57
C VAL A 49 -17.93 -24.41 -4.54
N PHE A 50 -17.81 -23.14 -4.90
CA PHE A 50 -18.15 -22.03 -4.01
C PHE A 50 -19.65 -21.89 -3.81
N SER A 51 -20.44 -22.20 -4.84
CA SER A 51 -21.91 -22.28 -4.72
C SER A 51 -22.33 -23.41 -3.79
N TYR A 52 -21.67 -24.57 -3.88
CA TYR A 52 -21.87 -25.69 -2.97
C TYR A 52 -21.55 -25.31 -1.52
N ILE A 53 -20.36 -24.73 -1.29
CA ILE A 53 -19.95 -24.28 0.04
C ILE A 53 -20.96 -23.30 0.63
N ARG A 54 -21.32 -22.23 -0.11
CA ARG A 54 -22.28 -21.22 0.38
C ARG A 54 -23.66 -21.79 0.68
N LYS A 55 -24.12 -22.76 -0.11
CA LYS A 55 -25.44 -23.40 0.07
C LYS A 55 -25.52 -24.23 1.36
N TYR A 56 -24.44 -24.94 1.69
CA TYR A 56 -24.43 -25.92 2.79
C TYR A 56 -23.59 -25.49 3.99
N ILE A 57 -23.16 -24.23 4.06
CA ILE A 57 -22.27 -23.75 5.12
C ILE A 57 -22.86 -23.87 6.53
N SER A 58 -24.18 -23.82 6.65
CA SER A 58 -24.93 -23.97 7.90
C SER A 58 -25.38 -25.41 8.18
N ASP A 59 -25.13 -26.34 7.24
CA ASP A 59 -25.51 -27.74 7.37
C ASP A 59 -24.43 -28.52 8.13
N GLU A 60 -24.72 -28.83 9.40
CA GLU A 60 -23.78 -29.52 10.30
C GLU A 60 -23.49 -30.96 9.83
N GLU A 61 -24.45 -31.65 9.22
CA GLU A 61 -24.29 -33.04 8.77
C GLU A 61 -23.27 -33.14 7.63
N ARG A 62 -23.18 -32.08 6.81
CA ARG A 62 -22.26 -32.03 5.67
C ARG A 62 -20.83 -31.71 6.08
N CYS A 63 -20.57 -31.28 7.32
CA CYS A 63 -19.22 -30.97 7.81
C CYS A 63 -18.42 -30.01 6.89
N ILE A 64 -19.09 -29.05 6.25
CA ILE A 64 -18.47 -28.15 5.23
C ILE A 64 -17.24 -27.44 5.77
N ARG A 65 -17.28 -27.01 7.04
CA ARG A 65 -16.13 -26.39 7.70
C ARG A 65 -14.87 -27.29 7.64
N GLN A 66 -15.01 -28.58 7.94
CA GLN A 66 -13.87 -29.51 7.94
C GLN A 66 -13.34 -29.72 6.52
N GLN A 67 -14.25 -29.88 5.55
CA GLN A 67 -13.88 -30.02 4.13
C GLN A 67 -13.17 -28.78 3.60
N PHE A 68 -13.65 -27.60 3.97
CA PHE A 68 -13.08 -26.32 3.58
C PHE A 68 -11.67 -26.15 4.16
N MET A 69 -11.45 -26.48 5.44
CA MET A 69 -10.13 -26.42 6.06
C MET A 69 -9.14 -27.40 5.40
N ALA A 70 -9.57 -28.65 5.15
CA ALA A 70 -8.72 -29.67 4.54
C ALA A 70 -8.29 -29.32 3.11
N ASN A 71 -9.19 -28.67 2.36
CA ASN A 71 -8.97 -28.32 0.95
C ASN A 71 -8.62 -26.85 0.73
N PHE A 72 -8.28 -26.11 1.80
CA PHE A 72 -8.12 -24.66 1.74
C PHE A 72 -7.07 -24.21 0.71
N LYS A 73 -5.91 -24.89 0.66
CA LYS A 73 -4.85 -24.61 -0.32
C LYS A 73 -5.36 -24.68 -1.75
N THR A 74 -6.07 -25.75 -2.08
CA THR A 74 -6.65 -25.97 -3.41
C THR A 74 -7.70 -24.93 -3.74
N LEU A 75 -8.55 -24.55 -2.77
CA LEU A 75 -9.56 -23.50 -2.96
C LEU A 75 -8.94 -22.14 -3.31
N VAL A 76 -7.86 -21.77 -2.60
CA VAL A 76 -7.11 -20.53 -2.88
C VAL A 76 -6.47 -20.57 -4.26
N ASP A 77 -5.93 -21.72 -4.67
CA ASP A 77 -5.33 -21.87 -6.01
C ASP A 77 -6.36 -21.76 -7.13
N VAL A 78 -7.57 -22.30 -6.90
CA VAL A 78 -8.70 -22.22 -7.84
C VAL A 78 -9.19 -20.79 -7.98
N ASP A 79 -9.56 -20.13 -6.88
CA ASP A 79 -10.04 -18.75 -6.86
C ASP A 79 -9.82 -18.12 -5.49
N SER A 80 -8.74 -17.33 -5.36
CA SER A 80 -8.39 -16.67 -4.10
C SER A 80 -9.43 -15.64 -3.67
N LYS A 81 -10.09 -14.96 -4.63
CA LYS A 81 -11.09 -13.93 -4.35
C LYS A 81 -12.35 -14.54 -3.75
N ARG A 82 -12.94 -15.55 -4.41
CA ARG A 82 -14.12 -16.24 -3.88
C ARG A 82 -13.83 -16.95 -2.57
N THR A 83 -12.62 -17.49 -2.43
CA THR A 83 -12.20 -18.09 -1.16
C THR A 83 -12.16 -17.04 -0.06
N ALA A 84 -11.58 -15.87 -0.32
CA ALA A 84 -11.59 -14.75 0.63
C ALA A 84 -13.02 -14.31 0.98
N ASP A 85 -13.92 -14.16 0.00
CA ASP A 85 -15.32 -13.80 0.27
C ASP A 85 -15.99 -14.78 1.25
N VAL A 86 -15.81 -16.10 1.05
CA VAL A 86 -16.34 -17.12 1.97
C VAL A 86 -15.75 -16.95 3.37
N VAL A 87 -14.45 -16.67 3.47
CA VAL A 87 -13.78 -16.45 4.76
C VAL A 87 -14.29 -15.19 5.45
N ILE A 88 -14.41 -14.08 4.72
CA ILE A 88 -14.89 -12.80 5.26
C ILE A 88 -16.31 -12.95 5.81
N GLU A 89 -17.20 -13.60 5.04
CA GLU A 89 -18.62 -13.77 5.40
C GLU A 89 -18.83 -14.76 6.56
N ASN A 90 -18.09 -15.87 6.60
CA ASN A 90 -18.44 -17.02 7.46
C ASN A 90 -17.35 -17.43 8.46
N TYR A 91 -16.09 -17.10 8.18
CA TYR A 91 -14.93 -17.61 8.92
C TYR A 91 -13.93 -16.52 9.31
N SER A 92 -14.37 -15.26 9.46
CA SER A 92 -13.50 -14.11 9.70
C SER A 92 -12.60 -14.28 10.93
N LYS A 93 -13.10 -14.94 11.98
CA LYS A 93 -12.34 -15.26 13.20
C LYS A 93 -11.23 -16.30 13.00
N LEU A 94 -11.27 -17.07 11.91
CA LEU A 94 -10.30 -18.11 11.57
C LEU A 94 -9.27 -17.62 10.54
N ALA A 95 -9.36 -16.37 10.08
CA ALA A 95 -8.49 -15.84 9.04
C ALA A 95 -7.00 -16.03 9.38
N GLU A 96 -6.61 -15.81 10.63
CA GLU A 96 -5.22 -16.01 11.08
C GLU A 96 -4.80 -17.49 10.97
N GLN A 97 -5.64 -18.41 11.42
CA GLN A 97 -5.39 -19.84 11.32
C GLN A 97 -5.26 -20.29 9.86
N LEU A 98 -6.09 -19.72 8.98
CA LEU A 98 -6.04 -19.98 7.54
C LEU A 98 -4.75 -19.49 6.91
N CYS A 99 -4.23 -18.34 7.35
CA CYS A 99 -2.92 -17.86 6.93
C CYS A 99 -1.82 -18.85 7.35
N CYS A 100 -1.88 -19.40 8.57
CA CYS A 100 -0.92 -20.42 9.03
C CYS A 100 -0.91 -21.68 8.16
N ILE A 101 -2.07 -22.11 7.63
CA ILE A 101 -2.15 -23.25 6.71
C ILE A 101 -1.36 -22.97 5.41
N LEU A 102 -1.31 -21.71 4.97
CA LEU A 102 -0.65 -21.29 3.74
C LEU A 102 0.82 -20.89 3.95
N GLU A 103 1.35 -20.80 5.17
CA GLU A 103 2.74 -20.35 5.45
C GLU A 103 3.80 -21.13 4.66
N THR A 104 3.55 -22.41 4.39
CA THR A 104 4.44 -23.27 3.58
C THR A 104 4.52 -22.87 2.10
N ASP A 105 3.53 -22.14 1.58
CA ASP A 105 3.42 -21.74 0.18
C ASP A 105 3.24 -20.23 0.04
N SER A 106 4.36 -19.54 -0.22
CA SER A 106 4.40 -18.08 -0.36
C SER A 106 3.53 -17.54 -1.51
N GLU A 107 3.25 -18.34 -2.54
CA GLU A 107 2.44 -17.91 -3.69
C GLU A 107 0.97 -17.90 -3.31
N LEU A 108 0.48 -19.01 -2.72
CA LEU A 108 -0.90 -19.09 -2.25
C LEU A 108 -1.17 -18.11 -1.10
N LEU A 109 -0.23 -18.00 -0.16
CA LEU A 109 -0.32 -17.03 0.94
C LEU A 109 -0.45 -15.60 0.41
N TYR A 110 0.38 -15.21 -0.56
CA TYR A 110 0.28 -13.89 -1.18
C TYR A 110 -1.07 -13.67 -1.88
N LYS A 111 -1.50 -14.64 -2.72
CA LYS A 111 -2.79 -14.57 -3.42
C LYS A 111 -3.95 -14.39 -2.44
N PHE A 112 -3.98 -15.15 -1.35
CA PHE A 112 -5.02 -15.06 -0.34
C PHE A 112 -4.96 -13.74 0.45
N LEU A 113 -3.77 -13.38 0.97
CA LEU A 113 -3.60 -12.15 1.75
C LEU A 113 -3.94 -10.90 0.94
N SER A 114 -3.60 -10.88 -0.35
CA SER A 114 -3.94 -9.76 -1.24
C SER A 114 -5.44 -9.46 -1.34
N GLN A 115 -6.29 -10.46 -1.09
CA GLN A 115 -7.74 -10.31 -1.11
C GLN A 115 -8.30 -9.89 0.25
N ILE A 116 -7.71 -10.35 1.35
CA ILE A 116 -8.27 -10.15 2.69
C ILE A 116 -7.70 -8.92 3.42
N ILE A 117 -6.48 -8.48 3.06
CA ILE A 117 -5.74 -7.43 3.79
C ILE A 117 -6.42 -6.05 3.73
N TYR A 118 -7.22 -5.80 2.69
CA TYR A 118 -7.94 -4.54 2.47
C TYR A 118 -9.39 -4.59 3.01
N THR A 119 -9.71 -5.59 3.83
CA THR A 119 -11.04 -5.80 4.40
C THR A 119 -11.01 -5.58 5.92
N ASP A 120 -12.19 -5.54 6.55
CA ASP A 120 -12.32 -5.35 8.00
C ASP A 120 -11.91 -6.59 8.82
N VAL A 121 -11.39 -7.64 8.18
CA VAL A 121 -10.91 -8.83 8.86
C VAL A 121 -9.64 -8.49 9.66
N LYS A 122 -9.72 -8.71 10.97
CA LYS A 122 -8.59 -8.48 11.87
C LYS A 122 -7.52 -9.54 11.68
N LEU A 123 -6.38 -9.13 11.16
CA LEU A 123 -5.16 -9.94 11.05
C LEU A 123 -4.14 -9.51 12.11
N SER A 124 -3.26 -10.42 12.50
CA SER A 124 -2.16 -10.09 13.41
C SER A 124 -1.11 -9.20 12.73
N PRO A 125 -0.34 -8.39 13.49
CA PRO A 125 0.76 -7.61 12.94
C PRO A 125 1.81 -8.47 12.22
N LYS A 126 2.03 -9.70 12.67
CA LYS A 126 2.97 -10.63 12.01
C LYS A 126 2.50 -10.99 10.60
N THR A 127 1.21 -11.18 10.42
CA THR A 127 0.61 -11.52 9.12
C THR A 127 0.59 -10.32 8.18
N THR A 128 0.33 -9.11 8.67
CA THR A 128 0.43 -7.89 7.85
C THR A 128 1.88 -7.60 7.44
N GLU A 129 2.84 -7.83 8.34
CA GLU A 129 4.28 -7.74 8.06
C GLU A 129 4.76 -8.83 7.07
N GLU A 130 4.25 -10.05 7.16
CA GLU A 130 4.53 -11.10 6.17
C GLU A 130 3.99 -10.72 4.80
N TYR A 131 2.77 -10.16 4.75
CA TYR A 131 2.22 -9.63 3.50
C TYR A 131 3.11 -8.53 2.92
N LEU A 132 3.57 -7.59 3.73
CA LEU A 132 4.52 -6.55 3.28
C LEU A 132 5.78 -7.17 2.68
N ARG A 133 6.35 -8.21 3.31
CA ARG A 133 7.50 -8.93 2.78
C ARG A 133 7.22 -9.55 1.42
N LEU A 134 6.08 -10.24 1.27
CA LEU A 134 5.67 -10.84 0.01
C LEU A 134 5.40 -9.78 -1.07
N LEU A 135 4.81 -8.66 -0.68
CA LEU A 135 4.52 -7.53 -1.57
C LEU A 135 5.80 -6.91 -2.12
N CYS A 136 6.83 -6.73 -1.28
CA CYS A 136 8.15 -6.28 -1.73
C CYS A 136 8.76 -7.20 -2.79
N MET A 137 8.55 -8.52 -2.69
CA MET A 137 9.11 -9.50 -3.62
C MET A 137 8.31 -9.61 -4.93
N LYS A 138 6.98 -9.55 -4.84
CA LYS A 138 6.08 -9.88 -5.95
C LYS A 138 5.53 -8.65 -6.68
N ASN A 139 5.33 -7.55 -5.96
CA ASN A 139 4.80 -6.30 -6.52
C ASN A 139 5.37 -5.06 -5.80
N PRO A 140 6.63 -4.69 -6.08
CA PRO A 140 7.30 -3.54 -5.47
C PRO A 140 6.53 -2.22 -5.60
N SER A 141 5.84 -2.00 -6.73
CA SER A 141 5.08 -0.77 -6.98
C SER A 141 3.95 -0.52 -6.01
N ALA A 142 3.35 -1.57 -5.43
CA ALA A 142 2.24 -1.44 -4.49
C ALA A 142 2.69 -1.24 -3.04
N VAL A 143 4.00 -1.39 -2.73
CA VAL A 143 4.52 -1.34 -1.36
C VAL A 143 4.28 0.01 -0.72
N TYR A 144 4.54 1.11 -1.44
CA TYR A 144 4.36 2.47 -0.92
C TYR A 144 2.91 2.74 -0.51
N SER A 145 1.96 2.40 -1.39
CA SER A 145 0.53 2.53 -1.12
C SER A 145 0.09 1.70 0.07
N TYR A 146 0.64 0.49 0.23
CA TYR A 146 0.33 -0.39 1.35
C TYR A 146 0.86 0.15 2.69
N VAL A 147 2.11 0.63 2.71
CA VAL A 147 2.74 1.17 3.92
C VAL A 147 1.97 2.38 4.46
N LYS A 148 1.42 3.22 3.57
CA LYS A 148 0.57 4.37 3.95
C LYS A 148 -0.69 4.00 4.71
N LEU A 149 -1.16 2.75 4.63
CA LEU A 149 -2.33 2.28 5.38
C LEU A 149 -2.05 2.09 6.87
N ASN A 150 -0.80 2.19 7.32
CA ASN A 150 -0.39 2.04 8.72
C ASN A 150 -0.84 0.72 9.37
N LEU A 151 -0.91 -0.36 8.56
CA LEU A 151 -1.29 -1.71 8.99
C LEU A 151 -0.14 -2.50 9.64
N CYS A 152 1.08 -2.02 9.50
CA CYS A 152 2.29 -2.63 10.04
C CYS A 152 2.88 -1.75 11.15
N ARG A 153 3.60 -2.37 12.09
CA ARG A 153 4.41 -1.63 13.06
C ARG A 153 5.54 -0.92 12.32
N VAL A 154 5.73 0.37 12.60
CA VAL A 154 6.70 1.23 11.88
C VAL A 154 8.12 0.63 11.89
N GLU A 155 8.59 0.17 13.05
CA GLU A 155 9.94 -0.42 13.19
C GLU A 155 10.16 -1.66 12.31
N GLU A 156 9.19 -2.58 12.28
CA GLU A 156 9.30 -3.81 11.48
C GLU A 156 9.10 -3.53 10.00
N ALA A 157 8.17 -2.63 9.65
CA ALA A 157 7.98 -2.17 8.28
C ALA A 157 9.25 -1.52 7.74
N LEU A 158 9.97 -0.74 8.56
CA LEU A 158 11.22 -0.09 8.20
C LEU A 158 12.31 -1.13 7.91
N LYS A 159 12.48 -2.12 8.80
CA LYS A 159 13.43 -3.24 8.60
C LYS A 159 13.15 -4.00 7.30
N ILE A 160 11.87 -4.32 7.03
CA ILE A 160 11.47 -5.06 5.83
C ILE A 160 11.74 -4.22 4.57
N THR A 161 11.24 -2.98 4.54
CA THR A 161 11.38 -2.10 3.36
C THR A 161 12.83 -1.75 3.06
N GLN A 162 13.68 -1.56 4.09
CA GLN A 162 15.12 -1.38 3.91
C GLN A 162 15.79 -2.62 3.33
N LYS A 163 15.45 -3.81 3.82
CA LYS A 163 16.00 -5.09 3.32
C LYS A 163 15.75 -5.28 1.83
N TYR A 164 14.58 -4.87 1.33
CA TYR A 164 14.22 -4.96 -0.09
C TYR A 164 14.48 -3.68 -0.88
N GLN A 165 15.16 -2.68 -0.30
CA GLN A 165 15.50 -1.42 -0.95
C GLN A 165 14.28 -0.63 -1.48
N MET A 166 13.19 -0.62 -0.71
CA MET A 166 11.96 0.12 -1.05
C MET A 166 12.05 1.58 -0.60
N HIS A 167 12.90 2.36 -1.28
CA HIS A 167 13.32 3.69 -0.85
C HIS A 167 12.18 4.67 -0.54
N SER A 168 11.15 4.80 -1.39
CA SER A 168 10.00 5.67 -1.12
C SER A 168 9.26 5.28 0.17
N SER A 169 9.10 3.98 0.41
CA SER A 169 8.43 3.46 1.59
C SER A 169 9.28 3.62 2.85
N VAL A 170 10.60 3.44 2.72
CA VAL A 170 11.55 3.69 3.82
C VAL A 170 11.53 5.17 4.21
N ALA A 171 11.59 6.07 3.24
CA ALA A 171 11.52 7.51 3.48
C ALA A 171 10.22 7.89 4.21
N TRP A 172 9.07 7.38 3.74
CA TRP A 172 7.79 7.60 4.41
C TRP A 172 7.79 7.11 5.87
N LEU A 173 8.34 5.93 6.16
CA LEU A 173 8.41 5.39 7.51
C LEU A 173 9.37 6.16 8.43
N LEU A 174 10.46 6.69 7.87
CA LEU A 174 11.37 7.59 8.57
C LEU A 174 10.68 8.92 8.91
N GLU A 175 9.90 9.50 7.99
CA GLU A 175 9.08 10.68 8.25
C GLU A 175 8.10 10.43 9.41
N GLN A 176 7.42 9.27 9.44
CA GLN A 176 6.52 8.91 10.54
C GLN A 176 7.24 8.75 11.89
N SER A 177 8.55 8.47 11.86
CA SER A 177 9.40 8.36 13.04
C SER A 177 10.01 9.71 13.45
N GLY A 178 9.81 10.77 12.64
CA GLY A 178 10.35 12.11 12.83
C GLY A 178 11.75 12.33 12.20
N ASP A 179 12.32 11.32 11.54
CA ASP A 179 13.65 11.36 10.95
C ASP A 179 13.65 11.91 9.51
N PHE A 180 13.23 13.16 9.33
CA PHE A 180 13.14 13.80 8.00
C PHE A 180 14.49 13.94 7.30
N GLU A 181 15.57 14.22 8.03
CA GLU A 181 16.93 14.34 7.48
C GLU A 181 17.40 13.02 6.86
N GLN A 182 17.17 11.90 7.55
CA GLN A 182 17.52 10.57 7.02
C GLN A 182 16.66 10.20 5.80
N ALA A 183 15.36 10.54 5.85
CA ALA A 183 14.44 10.33 4.73
C ALA A 183 14.91 11.09 3.48
N LEU A 184 15.24 12.38 3.63
CA LEU A 184 15.73 13.21 2.54
C LEU A 184 17.04 12.68 1.96
N ASN A 185 18.03 12.41 2.83
CA ASN A 185 19.33 11.91 2.41
C ASN A 185 19.22 10.57 1.66
N LEU A 186 18.31 9.69 2.07
CA LEU A 186 18.05 8.44 1.36
C LEU A 186 17.53 8.70 -0.06
N LEU A 187 16.53 9.57 -0.21
CA LEU A 187 15.93 9.86 -1.51
C LEU A 187 16.90 10.56 -2.46
N LEU A 188 17.70 11.51 -1.96
CA LEU A 188 18.72 12.20 -2.73
C LEU A 188 19.80 11.25 -3.27
N ARG A 189 20.29 10.32 -2.42
CA ARG A 189 21.27 9.30 -2.83
C ARG A 189 20.77 8.40 -3.97
N HIS A 190 19.46 8.20 -4.06
CA HIS A 190 18.82 7.41 -5.12
C HIS A 190 18.19 8.26 -6.22
N ASN A 191 18.50 9.56 -6.27
CA ASN A 191 18.03 10.52 -7.27
C ASN A 191 16.49 10.62 -7.38
N MET A 192 15.79 10.46 -6.25
CA MET A 192 14.33 10.50 -6.17
C MET A 192 13.86 11.91 -5.78
N ILE A 193 14.08 12.88 -6.68
CA ILE A 193 13.95 14.30 -6.34
C ILE A 193 12.49 14.71 -6.04
N ASP A 194 11.51 14.21 -6.79
CA ASP A 194 10.10 14.52 -6.54
C ASP A 194 9.67 14.08 -5.13
N SER A 195 10.07 12.87 -4.73
CA SER A 195 9.81 12.37 -3.38
C SER A 195 10.59 13.18 -2.34
N ALA A 196 11.81 13.60 -2.63
CA ALA A 196 12.63 14.43 -1.72
C ALA A 196 11.98 15.81 -1.49
N LEU A 197 11.43 16.42 -2.54
CA LEU A 197 10.65 17.65 -2.47
C LEU A 197 9.42 17.47 -1.56
N GLU A 198 8.67 16.38 -1.75
CA GLU A 198 7.54 16.07 -0.88
C GLU A 198 7.94 15.94 0.60
N VAL A 199 9.09 15.33 0.90
CA VAL A 199 9.63 15.24 2.28
C VAL A 199 9.89 16.63 2.84
N CYS A 200 10.49 17.53 2.08
CA CYS A 200 10.75 18.91 2.52
C CYS A 200 9.45 19.68 2.78
N ILE A 201 8.45 19.54 1.91
CA ILE A 201 7.13 20.17 2.07
C ILE A 201 6.46 19.66 3.35
N ARG A 202 6.35 18.33 3.51
CA ARG A 202 5.73 17.72 4.70
C ARG A 202 6.51 18.02 5.99
N GLY A 203 7.84 18.02 5.92
CA GLY A 203 8.72 18.37 7.04
C GLY A 203 8.51 19.80 7.51
N SER A 204 8.24 20.74 6.60
CA SER A 204 8.01 22.15 6.94
C SER A 204 6.77 22.39 7.80
N GLU A 205 5.82 21.45 7.80
CA GLU A 205 4.62 21.50 8.66
C GLU A 205 4.88 20.99 10.09
N HIS A 206 5.93 20.18 10.27
CA HIS A 206 6.18 19.43 11.51
C HIS A 206 7.47 19.84 12.24
N LEU A 207 8.42 20.46 11.53
CA LEU A 207 9.73 20.86 12.04
C LEU A 207 9.74 22.34 12.44
N ASP A 208 10.73 22.72 13.26
CA ASP A 208 10.95 24.13 13.56
C ASP A 208 11.54 24.88 12.33
N ALA A 209 11.58 26.22 12.40
CA ALA A 209 12.06 27.04 11.28
C ALA A 209 13.53 26.75 10.92
N LYS A 210 14.36 26.34 11.89
CA LYS A 210 15.80 26.12 11.70
C LYS A 210 16.06 24.75 11.07
N GLU A 211 15.37 23.72 11.52
CA GLU A 211 15.40 22.36 10.99
C GLU A 211 14.81 22.33 9.57
N THR A 212 13.70 23.05 9.37
CA THR A 212 13.10 23.22 8.04
C THR A 212 14.09 23.88 7.08
N GLN A 213 14.72 24.98 7.48
CA GLN A 213 15.74 25.64 6.67
C GLN A 213 16.90 24.71 6.35
N LYS A 214 17.40 23.95 7.33
CA LYS A 214 18.48 22.97 7.11
C LYS A 214 18.09 21.93 6.05
N LEU A 215 16.87 21.37 6.16
CA LEU A 215 16.34 20.36 5.26
C LEU A 215 16.24 20.87 3.81
N TRP A 216 15.71 22.09 3.62
CA TRP A 216 15.63 22.72 2.30
C TRP A 216 17.01 23.04 1.71
N LEU A 217 17.96 23.49 2.53
CA LEU A 217 19.33 23.74 2.08
C LEU A 217 20.04 22.44 1.63
N GLU A 218 19.78 21.31 2.30
CA GLU A 218 20.31 20.01 1.87
C GLU A 218 19.77 19.59 0.51
N LEU A 219 18.48 19.81 0.25
CA LEU A 219 17.87 19.57 -1.06
C LEU A 219 18.49 20.47 -2.13
N LEU A 220 18.59 21.78 -1.88
CA LEU A 220 19.08 22.75 -2.86
C LEU A 220 20.56 22.58 -3.22
N LYS A 221 21.38 22.09 -2.29
CA LYS A 221 22.80 21.82 -2.53
C LYS A 221 23.06 20.57 -3.36
N HIS A 222 22.04 19.72 -3.59
CA HIS A 222 22.25 18.46 -4.27
C HIS A 222 22.34 18.65 -5.79
N PRO A 223 23.44 18.23 -6.44
CA PRO A 223 23.75 18.60 -7.83
C PRO A 223 22.74 18.09 -8.87
N THR A 224 22.05 16.98 -8.59
CA THR A 224 21.07 16.38 -9.51
C THR A 224 19.71 17.08 -9.56
N VAL A 225 19.46 18.01 -8.63
CA VAL A 225 18.21 18.78 -8.57
C VAL A 225 18.15 19.82 -9.70
N VAL A 226 19.32 20.27 -10.17
CA VAL A 226 19.50 21.25 -11.25
C VAL A 226 19.07 20.70 -12.62
N GLU A 227 19.09 19.38 -12.82
CA GLU A 227 18.84 18.73 -14.11
C GLU A 227 17.41 18.21 -14.30
N ASN A 228 16.68 17.89 -13.23
CA ASN A 228 15.43 17.11 -13.31
C ASN A 228 14.14 17.89 -12.97
N ILE A 229 14.20 18.91 -12.13
CA ILE A 229 13.04 19.73 -11.75
C ILE A 229 13.25 21.14 -12.29
N SER A 230 12.18 21.83 -12.69
CA SER A 230 12.31 23.25 -12.99
C SER A 230 12.80 23.95 -11.73
N MET A 231 14.03 24.49 -11.77
CA MET A 231 14.59 25.23 -10.63
C MET A 231 13.65 26.35 -10.15
N ARG A 232 12.78 26.84 -11.05
CA ARG A 232 11.69 27.76 -10.72
C ARG A 232 10.71 27.20 -9.69
N GLU A 233 10.17 26.00 -9.91
CA GLU A 233 9.20 25.39 -8.98
C GLU A 233 9.87 25.08 -7.64
N LEU A 234 11.09 24.56 -7.67
CA LEU A 234 11.86 24.28 -6.46
C LEU A 234 12.13 25.55 -5.64
N LEU A 235 12.59 26.62 -6.28
CA LEU A 235 12.84 27.90 -5.61
C LEU A 235 11.54 28.51 -5.09
N HIS A 236 10.44 28.39 -5.82
CA HIS A 236 9.14 28.85 -5.36
C HIS A 236 8.70 28.12 -4.08
N SER A 237 8.89 26.80 -4.01
CA SER A 237 8.56 26.02 -2.81
C SER A 237 9.54 26.26 -1.65
N ALA A 238 10.81 26.57 -1.92
CA ALA A 238 11.82 26.82 -0.89
C ALA A 238 11.80 28.26 -0.34
N ALA A 239 11.33 29.25 -1.12
CA ALA A 239 11.37 30.67 -0.79
C ALA A 239 10.74 31.05 0.57
N PRO A 240 9.63 30.45 1.02
CA PRO A 240 9.06 30.75 2.34
C PRO A 240 9.94 30.29 3.51
N HIS A 241 10.84 29.33 3.26
CA HIS A 241 11.55 28.59 4.30
C HIS A 241 13.05 28.88 4.35
N VAL A 242 13.60 29.50 3.30
CA VAL A 242 15.03 29.80 3.19
C VAL A 242 15.24 31.30 2.95
N PRO A 243 16.13 31.97 3.71
CA PRO A 243 16.41 33.39 3.52
C PRO A 243 16.90 33.71 2.09
N PRO A 244 16.44 34.82 1.48
CA PRO A 244 16.83 35.20 0.11
C PRO A 244 18.34 35.28 -0.12
N ALA A 245 19.11 35.72 0.88
CA ALA A 245 20.57 35.79 0.79
C ALA A 245 21.23 34.42 0.55
N GLN A 246 20.72 33.35 1.17
CA GLN A 246 21.25 32.01 1.00
C GLN A 246 20.79 31.37 -0.31
N LEU A 247 19.58 31.72 -0.77
CA LEU A 247 19.12 31.33 -2.10
C LEU A 247 19.99 31.95 -3.20
N LEU A 248 20.38 33.22 -3.03
CA LEU A 248 21.27 33.93 -3.95
C LEU A 248 22.68 33.31 -4.03
N GLU A 249 23.25 32.85 -2.91
CA GLU A 249 24.55 32.16 -2.89
C GLU A 249 24.51 30.82 -3.66
N LEU A 250 23.43 30.05 -3.51
CA LEU A 250 23.25 28.77 -4.22
C LEU A 250 23.06 28.97 -5.72
N VAL A 251 22.41 30.06 -6.08
CA VAL A 251 22.19 30.55 -7.44
C VAL A 251 23.51 31.01 -8.06
N THR A 252 24.43 31.64 -7.32
CA THR A 252 25.70 32.11 -7.90
C THR A 252 26.68 31.01 -8.33
N ASP A 253 26.55 29.79 -7.81
CA ASP A 253 27.46 28.67 -8.11
C ASP A 253 27.03 27.78 -9.29
N ALA A 254 25.73 27.76 -9.64
CA ALA A 254 25.24 27.07 -10.83
C ALA A 254 25.38 27.97 -12.07
N ASN A 255 25.55 27.41 -13.26
CA ASN A 255 25.77 28.17 -14.49
C ASN A 255 24.46 28.89 -14.91
N LEU A 256 24.36 30.22 -14.71
CA LEU A 256 23.08 30.89 -14.42
C LEU A 256 22.71 32.12 -15.28
N GLY A 257 22.44 31.94 -16.56
CA GLY A 257 21.77 32.97 -17.35
C GLY A 257 20.30 33.17 -16.94
N ASP A 258 19.56 32.07 -16.79
CA ASP A 258 18.10 32.09 -16.73
C ASP A 258 17.53 32.30 -15.32
N ILE A 259 18.26 31.96 -14.27
CA ILE A 259 17.76 32.07 -12.89
C ILE A 259 18.08 33.43 -12.28
N LYS A 260 19.08 34.16 -12.80
CA LYS A 260 19.23 35.59 -12.47
C LYS A 260 17.97 36.36 -12.81
N VAL A 261 17.42 36.12 -14.00
CA VAL A 261 16.16 36.73 -14.46
C VAL A 261 14.98 36.31 -13.58
N LEU A 262 14.97 35.05 -13.11
CA LEU A 262 13.91 34.57 -12.23
C LEU A 262 13.96 35.19 -10.84
N VAL A 263 15.14 35.26 -10.22
CA VAL A 263 15.33 35.83 -8.89
C VAL A 263 15.14 37.34 -8.93
N GLU A 264 15.57 38.02 -10.00
CA GLU A 264 15.23 39.42 -10.27
C GLU A 264 13.72 39.62 -10.39
N GLY A 265 13.00 38.70 -11.05
CA GLY A 265 11.54 38.70 -11.11
C GLY A 265 10.89 38.56 -9.74
N MET A 266 11.30 37.56 -8.94
CA MET A 266 10.76 37.35 -7.59
C MET A 266 11.06 38.52 -6.64
N LEU A 267 12.24 39.13 -6.76
CA LEU A 267 12.61 40.33 -5.99
C LEU A 267 11.78 41.54 -6.42
N SER A 268 11.52 41.69 -7.72
CA SER A 268 10.65 42.74 -8.26
C SER A 268 9.20 42.56 -7.78
N ASP A 269 8.69 41.33 -7.72
CA ASP A 269 7.35 41.03 -7.23
C ASP A 269 7.23 41.35 -5.73
N CYS A 270 8.23 40.97 -4.92
CA CYS A 270 8.31 41.38 -3.51
C CYS A 270 8.38 42.90 -3.34
N GLU A 271 9.13 43.60 -4.18
CA GLU A 271 9.21 45.06 -4.14
C GLU A 271 7.85 45.69 -4.47
N HIS A 272 7.13 45.14 -5.44
CA HIS A 272 5.78 45.56 -5.80
C HIS A 272 4.79 45.34 -4.64
N ASP A 273 4.81 44.17 -4.00
CA ASP A 273 3.95 43.86 -2.85
C ASP A 273 4.22 44.79 -1.66
N ILE A 274 5.49 45.10 -1.40
CA ILE A 274 5.88 46.07 -0.36
C ILE A 274 5.37 47.48 -0.70
N GLN A 275 5.47 47.90 -1.97
CA GLN A 275 4.95 49.20 -2.42
C GLN A 275 3.42 49.25 -2.33
N LEU A 276 2.72 48.18 -2.68
CA LEU A 276 1.27 48.05 -2.55
C LEU A 276 0.84 48.14 -1.08
N LEU A 277 1.51 47.40 -0.19
CA LEU A 277 1.27 47.42 1.25
C LEU A 277 1.49 48.82 1.84
N ASN A 278 2.59 49.48 1.47
CA ASN A 278 2.87 50.84 1.92
C ASN A 278 1.84 51.85 1.40
N SER A 279 1.37 51.68 0.16
CA SER A 279 0.34 52.54 -0.42
C SER A 279 -1.01 52.32 0.26
N THR A 280 -1.36 51.06 0.53
CA THR A 280 -2.57 50.68 1.26
C THR A 280 -2.53 51.22 2.68
N PHE A 281 -1.38 51.12 3.36
CA PHE A 281 -1.19 51.67 4.70
C PHE A 281 -1.31 53.20 4.72
N LYS A 282 -0.78 53.89 3.70
CA LYS A 282 -0.97 55.35 3.55
C LYS A 282 -2.43 55.72 3.33
N ILE A 283 -3.17 54.97 2.52
CA ILE A 283 -4.61 55.21 2.30
C ILE A 283 -5.38 54.98 3.61
N LEU A 284 -5.13 53.86 4.30
CA LEU A 284 -5.74 53.57 5.61
C LEU A 284 -5.43 54.66 6.65
N SER A 285 -4.18 55.15 6.67
CA SER A 285 -3.77 56.26 7.53
C SER A 285 -4.46 57.57 7.15
N CYS A 286 -4.66 57.84 5.87
CA CYS A 286 -5.40 59.01 5.40
C CYS A 286 -6.89 58.93 5.76
N ASP A 287 -7.53 57.76 5.65
CA ASP A 287 -8.93 57.55 6.02
C ASP A 287 -9.15 57.71 7.54
N LEU A 288 -8.19 57.27 8.36
CA LEU A 288 -8.18 57.52 9.82
C LEU A 288 -8.09 59.01 10.18
N HIS A 289 -7.47 59.84 9.34
CA HIS A 289 -7.39 61.29 9.54
C HIS A 289 -8.62 62.05 9.03
N HIS A 290 -9.42 61.46 8.13
CA HIS A 290 -10.69 62.03 7.65
C HIS A 290 -11.92 61.51 8.40
N GLY A 291 -11.77 60.45 9.21
CA GLY A 291 -12.80 59.89 10.11
C GLY A 291 -12.94 60.60 11.47
N LYS A 292 -12.61 61.89 11.58
CA LYS A 292 -13.07 62.74 12.69
C LYS A 292 -14.07 63.77 12.17
N LEU A 293 -15.33 63.36 12.17
CA LEU A 293 -16.52 64.15 12.53
C LEU A 293 -17.70 63.19 12.75
#